data_AF-A0A951BAP1-F1
#
_entry.id   AF-A0A951BAP1-F1
#
_cell.length_a   1.000
_cell.length_b   1.000
_cell.length_c   1.000
_cell.angle_alpha   90.00
_cell.angle_beta   90.00
_cell.angle_gamma   90.00
#
_symmetry.space_group_name_H-M   'P 1'
#
loop_
_entity.id
_entity.type
_entity.pdbx_description
1 polymer ?
#
loop_
_entity_poly.entity_id
_entity_poly.type
_entity_poly.pdbx_seq_one_letter_code
_entity_poly.pdbx_strand_id
1 'polypeptide(L)'
;PERIGKAAALNNGIAAATSEILLFVDLRPHIPAGSIAHLVSNFADPRVGCVAGELVLSLDGQDSGAAAVGGMYWRYEQWIRDCEARFDSPLGVYGGYYAVRRSLAVRFPDGTILDDMYQPLAIVRQGYRSVLDRDAKVHDAWPKTANDEFRRKVRTLAGNYQLMQLAPWLLGPRNRLALQLWSHKWLRLLVPFCLPVVLIASVVLARTSWVFAVLSALQIIFYLAAWVGPRVPNLIVRKVSGVAQAFCMLNYAAAVALHRFLFTRGPLWQIWGAPQVTTAARAAGSGQ
;
A
#
# COMPACT_ATOMS: atom_id res chain seq x y z
N PRO A 1 7.89 23.87 -15.30
CA PRO A 1 7.55 22.44 -15.48
C PRO A 1 6.11 22.15 -15.06
N GLU A 2 5.31 21.60 -15.96
CA GLU A 2 3.93 21.19 -15.68
C GLU A 2 3.91 19.92 -14.80
N ARG A 3 3.02 19.88 -13.80
CA ARG A 3 2.93 18.76 -12.86
C ARG A 3 2.10 17.62 -13.46
N ILE A 4 2.74 16.82 -14.31
CA ILE A 4 2.12 15.69 -15.06
C ILE A 4 1.98 14.37 -14.26
N GLY A 5 2.37 14.35 -12.98
CA GLY A 5 2.27 13.18 -12.11
C GLY A 5 3.51 12.25 -12.12
N LYS A 6 3.63 11.39 -11.11
CA LYS A 6 4.80 10.51 -10.91
C LYS A 6 4.98 9.53 -12.07
N ALA A 7 3.92 8.85 -12.48
CA ALA A 7 3.96 7.85 -13.56
C ALA A 7 4.49 8.43 -14.89
N ALA A 8 4.07 9.64 -15.26
CA ALA A 8 4.53 10.29 -16.49
C ALA A 8 6.02 10.66 -16.40
N ALA A 9 6.48 11.17 -15.25
CA ALA A 9 7.90 11.44 -15.04
C ALA A 9 8.75 10.16 -15.10
N LEU A 10 8.27 9.05 -14.51
CA LEU A 10 8.93 7.76 -14.58
C LEU A 10 9.01 7.23 -16.02
N ASN A 11 7.93 7.36 -16.80
CA ASN A 11 7.93 6.97 -18.21
C ASN A 11 8.99 7.73 -19.03
N ASN A 12 9.11 9.03 -18.80
CA ASN A 12 10.14 9.84 -19.46
C ASN A 12 11.55 9.39 -19.06
N GLY A 13 11.75 9.05 -17.78
CA GLY A 13 13.01 8.48 -17.28
C GLY A 13 13.34 7.13 -17.91
N ILE A 14 12.36 6.23 -18.01
CA ILE A 14 12.52 4.92 -18.67
C ILE A 14 12.89 5.10 -20.15
N ALA A 15 12.23 6.02 -20.86
CA ALA A 15 12.47 6.27 -22.28
C ALA A 15 13.85 6.89 -22.55
N ALA A 16 14.34 7.75 -21.66
CA ALA A 16 15.64 8.40 -21.79
C ALA A 16 16.82 7.53 -21.33
N ALA A 17 16.58 6.51 -20.51
CA ALA A 17 17.63 5.69 -19.93
C ALA A 17 18.29 4.76 -20.97
N THR A 18 19.63 4.72 -20.96
CA THR A 18 20.45 3.93 -21.88
C THR A 18 21.00 2.65 -21.25
N SER A 19 21.19 2.65 -19.92
CA SER A 19 21.77 1.53 -19.17
C SER A 19 20.90 0.27 -19.17
N GLU A 20 21.52 -0.90 -18.96
CA GLU A 20 20.81 -2.18 -18.92
C GLU A 20 19.90 -2.34 -17.71
N ILE A 21 20.27 -1.73 -16.58
CA ILE A 21 19.52 -1.75 -15.33
C ILE A 21 19.01 -0.35 -15.03
N LEU A 22 17.72 -0.25 -14.69
CA LEU A 22 17.09 0.99 -14.28
C LEU A 22 16.91 0.98 -12.76
N LEU A 23 17.48 1.96 -12.07
CA LEU A 23 17.29 2.18 -10.64
C LEU A 23 16.22 3.24 -10.41
N PHE A 24 15.17 2.87 -9.67
CA PHE A 24 14.12 3.78 -9.21
C PHE A 24 14.40 4.17 -7.77
N VAL A 25 14.57 5.47 -7.54
CA VAL A 25 14.91 6.01 -6.23
C VAL A 25 14.10 7.28 -5.92
N ASP A 26 13.56 7.36 -4.70
CA ASP A 26 12.93 8.59 -4.20
C ASP A 26 14.01 9.51 -3.59
N LEU A 27 13.74 10.82 -3.53
CA LEU A 27 14.74 11.81 -3.07
C LEU A 27 14.96 11.82 -1.55
N ARG A 28 13.99 11.29 -0.80
CA ARG A 28 13.94 11.32 0.67
C ARG A 28 14.81 10.26 1.36
N PRO A 29 14.79 8.98 0.97
CA PRO A 29 15.49 7.95 1.71
C PRO A 29 17.02 8.09 1.64
N HIS A 30 17.67 7.68 2.71
CA HIS A 30 19.12 7.52 2.76
C HIS A 30 19.52 6.11 2.31
N ILE A 31 20.45 6.03 1.34
CA ILE A 31 20.96 4.76 0.81
C ILE A 31 22.41 4.60 1.31
N PRO A 32 22.68 3.58 2.15
CA PRO A 32 24.03 3.26 2.59
C PRO A 32 24.97 2.93 1.43
N ALA A 33 26.27 3.17 1.63
CA ALA A 33 27.29 2.74 0.70
C ALA A 33 27.24 1.21 0.52
N GLY A 34 27.40 0.74 -0.72
CA GLY A 34 27.33 -0.68 -1.06
C GLY A 34 25.91 -1.19 -1.35
N SER A 35 24.84 -0.56 -0.86
CA SER A 35 23.47 -1.05 -1.09
C SER A 35 23.11 -1.18 -2.58
N ILE A 36 23.53 -0.22 -3.41
CA ILE A 36 23.29 -0.28 -4.86
C ILE A 36 24.06 -1.45 -5.50
N ALA A 37 25.29 -1.73 -5.03
CA ALA A 37 26.08 -2.84 -5.55
C ALA A 37 25.43 -4.20 -5.21
N HIS A 38 24.96 -4.37 -3.97
CA HIS A 38 24.16 -5.54 -3.58
C HIS A 38 22.92 -5.68 -4.48
N LEU A 39 22.14 -4.61 -4.59
CA LEU A 39 20.91 -4.60 -5.38
C LEU A 39 21.16 -5.00 -6.85
N VAL A 40 22.22 -4.47 -7.48
CA VAL A 40 22.56 -4.76 -8.88
C VAL A 40 23.15 -6.17 -9.04
N SER A 41 23.87 -6.70 -8.05
CA SER A 41 24.49 -8.03 -8.14
C SER A 41 23.47 -9.17 -8.36
N ASN A 42 22.23 -9.00 -7.89
CA ASN A 42 21.13 -9.94 -8.09
C ASN A 42 20.77 -10.16 -9.57
N PHE A 43 21.10 -9.21 -10.46
CA PHE A 43 20.90 -9.37 -11.91
C PHE A 43 21.94 -10.29 -12.57
N ALA A 44 22.87 -10.87 -11.81
CA ALA A 44 23.67 -11.98 -12.30
C ALA A 44 22.80 -13.22 -12.65
N ASP A 45 21.66 -13.42 -11.97
CA ASP A 45 20.69 -14.44 -12.37
C ASP A 45 19.81 -13.89 -13.54
N PRO A 46 19.84 -14.52 -14.73
CA PRO A 46 19.05 -14.07 -15.88
C PRO A 46 17.54 -14.13 -15.64
N ARG A 47 17.06 -14.93 -14.67
CA ARG A 47 15.64 -15.06 -14.31
C ARG A 47 15.15 -13.90 -13.44
N VAL A 48 16.06 -13.14 -12.82
CA VAL A 48 15.70 -11.98 -12.00
C VAL A 48 15.48 -10.77 -12.90
N GLY A 49 14.26 -10.25 -12.90
CA GLY A 49 13.88 -9.08 -13.69
C GLY A 49 13.68 -7.82 -12.84
N CYS A 50 13.44 -7.97 -11.54
CA CYS A 50 13.25 -6.87 -10.59
C CYS A 50 13.86 -7.21 -9.24
N VAL A 51 14.50 -6.24 -8.59
CA VAL A 51 15.11 -6.38 -7.26
C VAL A 51 14.62 -5.23 -6.39
N ALA A 52 14.04 -5.56 -5.25
CA ALA A 52 13.67 -4.61 -4.21
C ALA A 52 14.74 -4.59 -3.12
N GLY A 53 15.10 -3.41 -2.63
CA GLY A 53 15.90 -3.30 -1.42
C GLY A 53 15.06 -3.42 -0.14
N GLU A 54 15.73 -3.71 0.97
CA GLU A 54 15.13 -3.74 2.29
C GLU A 54 14.91 -2.32 2.83
N LEU A 55 13.64 -1.97 3.04
CA LEU A 55 13.26 -0.75 3.73
C LEU A 55 13.45 -0.91 5.25
N VAL A 56 14.38 -0.14 5.79
CA VAL A 56 14.64 0.02 7.22
C VAL A 56 14.00 1.34 7.67
N LEU A 57 13.01 1.26 8.56
CA LEU A 57 12.29 2.44 9.03
C LEU A 57 12.91 2.94 10.33
N SER A 58 13.32 4.20 10.34
CA SER A 58 13.74 4.89 11.56
C SER A 58 12.50 5.29 12.36
N LEU A 59 12.45 4.91 13.64
CA LEU A 59 11.33 5.18 14.56
C LEU A 59 11.53 6.47 15.37
N ASP A 60 12.49 7.31 14.98
CA ASP A 60 12.87 8.51 15.73
C ASP A 60 11.68 9.46 15.90
N GLY A 61 11.37 9.79 17.16
CA GLY A 61 10.34 10.78 17.52
C GLY A 61 8.91 10.26 17.69
N GLN A 62 8.67 8.95 17.82
CA GLN A 62 7.35 8.40 18.16
C GLN A 62 7.17 8.08 19.64
N ASP A 63 5.94 8.23 20.14
CA ASP A 63 5.53 7.72 21.45
C ASP A 63 5.78 6.20 21.53
N SER A 64 6.42 5.77 22.62
CA SER A 64 6.87 4.38 22.84
C SER A 64 5.77 3.31 22.67
N GLY A 65 4.52 3.66 22.97
CA GLY A 65 3.36 2.77 22.78
C GLY A 65 2.93 2.60 21.32
N ALA A 66 2.94 3.68 20.53
CA ALA A 66 2.60 3.65 19.10
C ALA A 66 3.72 2.98 18.29
N ALA A 67 4.98 3.23 18.67
CA ALA A 67 6.15 2.61 18.07
C ALA A 67 6.14 1.07 18.22
N ALA A 68 5.72 0.54 19.38
CA ALA A 68 5.66 -0.90 19.62
C ALA A 68 4.61 -1.62 18.76
N VAL A 69 3.41 -1.04 18.62
CA VAL A 69 2.32 -1.60 17.80
C VAL A 69 2.64 -1.49 16.30
N GLY A 70 3.14 -0.33 15.86
CA GLY A 70 3.59 -0.11 14.49
C GLY A 70 4.74 -1.05 14.11
N GLY A 71 5.71 -1.24 15.01
CA GLY A 71 6.84 -2.14 14.83
C GLY A 71 6.43 -3.60 14.68
N MET A 72 5.47 -4.09 15.48
CA MET A 72 4.98 -5.46 15.37
C MET A 72 4.23 -5.70 14.06
N TYR A 73 3.32 -4.79 13.68
CA TYR A 73 2.62 -4.88 12.39
C TYR A 73 3.60 -4.83 11.22
N TRP A 74 4.61 -3.96 11.29
CA TRP A 74 5.64 -3.85 10.26
C TRP A 74 6.46 -5.14 10.12
N ARG A 75 6.91 -5.73 11.23
CA ARG A 75 7.60 -7.03 11.23
C ARG A 75 6.75 -8.13 10.62
N TYR A 76 5.44 -8.13 10.92
CA TYR A 76 4.51 -9.09 10.33
C TYR A 76 4.37 -8.90 8.81
N GLU A 77 4.22 -7.66 8.33
CA GLU A 77 4.13 -7.39 6.89
C GLU A 77 5.46 -7.71 6.18
N GLN A 78 6.62 -7.45 6.80
CA GLN A 78 7.93 -7.87 6.28
C GLN A 78 8.05 -9.39 6.19
N TRP A 79 7.62 -10.11 7.24
CA TRP A 79 7.63 -11.57 7.26
C TRP A 79 6.75 -12.16 6.14
N ILE A 80 5.55 -11.59 5.91
CA ILE A 80 4.72 -12.01 4.77
C ILE A 80 5.48 -11.77 3.45
N ARG A 81 6.07 -10.60 3.25
CA ARG A 81 6.82 -10.29 2.02
C ARG A 81 8.01 -11.22 1.81
N ASP A 82 8.65 -11.68 2.88
CA ASP A 82 9.69 -12.72 2.81
C ASP A 82 9.13 -14.06 2.36
N CYS A 83 8.00 -14.48 2.92
CA CYS A 83 7.32 -15.69 2.49
C CYS A 83 6.94 -15.61 1.01
N GLU A 84 6.42 -14.46 0.55
CA GLU A 84 6.09 -14.24 -0.86
C GLU A 84 7.32 -14.31 -1.77
N ALA A 85 8.42 -13.65 -1.39
CA ALA A 85 9.66 -13.64 -2.15
C ALA A 85 10.34 -15.02 -2.21
N ARG A 86 10.27 -15.79 -1.11
CA ARG A 86 10.76 -17.18 -1.06
C ARG A 86 9.91 -18.12 -1.90
N PHE A 87 8.59 -17.93 -1.92
CA PHE A 87 7.69 -18.77 -2.70
C PHE A 87 7.80 -18.50 -4.20
N ASP A 88 7.74 -17.23 -4.64
CA ASP A 88 7.95 -16.86 -6.04
C ASP A 88 8.50 -15.45 -6.18
N SER A 89 7.72 -14.44 -5.78
CA SER A 89 8.04 -13.02 -5.86
C SER A 89 7.14 -12.21 -4.91
N PRO A 90 7.62 -11.10 -4.32
CA PRO A 90 6.77 -10.19 -3.56
C PRO A 90 5.81 -9.45 -4.49
N LEU A 91 4.61 -9.13 -4.01
CA LEU A 91 3.58 -8.48 -4.83
C LEU A 91 3.88 -7.03 -5.23
N GLY A 92 4.81 -6.42 -4.52
CA GLY A 92 5.21 -5.03 -4.72
C GLY A 92 6.53 -4.77 -4.05
N VAL A 93 7.21 -3.73 -4.52
CA VAL A 93 8.50 -3.28 -4.00
C VAL A 93 8.33 -2.02 -3.18
N TYR A 94 9.39 -1.58 -2.49
CA TYR A 94 9.37 -0.23 -1.93
C TYR A 94 9.59 0.77 -3.08
N GLY A 95 8.55 1.55 -3.42
CA GLY A 95 8.57 2.46 -4.57
C GLY A 95 9.60 3.59 -4.55
N GLY A 96 10.39 3.71 -3.47
CA GLY A 96 11.49 4.65 -3.36
C GLY A 96 12.88 4.01 -3.47
N TYR A 97 12.98 2.68 -3.64
CA TYR A 97 14.27 2.01 -3.87
C TYR A 97 14.08 0.60 -4.43
N TYR A 98 14.19 0.47 -5.75
CA TYR A 98 14.18 -0.82 -6.46
C TYR A 98 14.85 -0.67 -7.83
N ALA A 99 15.28 -1.78 -8.43
CA ALA A 99 15.76 -1.78 -9.80
C ALA A 99 15.09 -2.85 -10.65
N VAL A 100 15.16 -2.66 -11.96
CA VAL A 100 14.64 -3.60 -12.97
C VAL A 100 15.57 -3.67 -14.17
N ARG A 101 15.50 -4.77 -14.92
CA ARG A 101 16.11 -4.82 -16.26
C ARG A 101 15.36 -3.87 -17.20
N ARG A 102 16.08 -3.00 -17.91
CA ARG A 102 15.50 -2.06 -18.87
C ARG A 102 14.68 -2.76 -19.94
N SER A 103 15.13 -3.92 -20.41
CA SER A 103 14.41 -4.73 -21.42
C SER A 103 13.05 -5.25 -20.95
N LEU A 104 12.80 -5.31 -19.65
CA LEU A 104 11.55 -5.78 -19.04
C LEU A 104 10.70 -4.63 -18.46
N ALA A 105 11.24 -3.42 -18.45
CA ALA A 105 10.55 -2.23 -17.98
C ALA A 105 9.32 -1.98 -18.86
N VAL A 106 8.19 -1.61 -18.26
CA VAL A 106 6.96 -1.33 -19.01
C VAL A 106 6.58 0.12 -18.82
N ARG A 107 5.97 0.71 -19.84
CA ARG A 107 5.38 2.03 -19.71
C ARG A 107 4.22 1.96 -18.71
N PHE A 108 4.23 2.82 -17.70
CA PHE A 108 3.12 2.99 -16.78
C PHE A 108 1.94 3.63 -17.52
N PRO A 109 0.72 3.07 -17.43
CA PRO A 109 -0.46 3.77 -17.87
C PRO A 109 -0.59 5.14 -17.18
N ASP A 110 -1.09 6.13 -17.92
CA ASP A 110 -1.40 7.43 -17.34
C ASP A 110 -2.43 7.22 -16.23
N GLY A 111 -2.29 7.94 -15.13
CA GLY A 111 -3.12 7.72 -13.93
C GLY A 111 -2.47 6.89 -12.83
N THR A 112 -1.44 6.06 -13.14
CA THR A 112 -0.99 4.99 -12.23
C THR A 112 -0.51 5.53 -10.88
N ILE A 113 -1.11 5.04 -9.79
CA ILE A 113 -0.74 5.36 -8.41
C ILE A 113 0.28 4.37 -7.83
N LEU A 114 0.10 3.08 -8.13
CA LEU A 114 0.93 1.99 -7.60
C LEU A 114 1.98 1.56 -8.63
N ASP A 115 2.88 2.49 -8.98
CA ASP A 115 4.02 2.18 -9.86
C ASP A 115 4.90 1.06 -9.27
N ASP A 116 5.00 1.03 -7.94
CA ASP A 116 5.74 0.08 -7.12
C ASP A 116 5.12 -1.33 -7.04
N MET A 117 3.89 -1.50 -7.52
CA MET A 117 3.30 -2.83 -7.75
C MET A 117 3.16 -3.13 -9.24
N TYR A 118 2.83 -2.14 -10.06
CA TYR A 118 2.60 -2.33 -11.49
C TYR A 118 3.85 -2.84 -12.21
N GLN A 119 5.00 -2.22 -11.98
CA GLN A 119 6.26 -2.61 -12.64
C GLN A 119 6.72 -4.03 -12.27
N PRO A 120 6.83 -4.42 -10.98
CA PRO A 120 7.23 -5.79 -10.63
C PRO A 120 6.22 -6.83 -11.10
N LEU A 121 4.92 -6.57 -11.01
CA LEU A 121 3.90 -7.51 -11.49
C LEU A 121 3.94 -7.67 -13.01
N ALA A 122 4.20 -6.62 -13.77
CA ALA A 122 4.39 -6.72 -15.21
C ALA A 122 5.63 -7.54 -15.60
N ILE A 123 6.71 -7.46 -14.80
CA ILE A 123 7.92 -8.27 -14.98
C ILE A 123 7.63 -9.74 -14.67
N VAL A 124 6.87 -10.01 -13.60
CA VAL A 124 6.41 -11.36 -13.28
C VAL A 124 5.45 -11.89 -14.35
N ARG A 125 4.63 -11.04 -14.98
CA ARG A 125 3.81 -11.49 -16.13
C ARG A 125 4.67 -11.96 -17.31
N GLN A 126 5.84 -11.38 -17.51
CA GLN A 126 6.79 -11.73 -18.59
C GLN A 126 7.61 -13.00 -18.32
N GLY A 127 7.37 -13.71 -17.21
CA GLY A 127 8.08 -14.96 -16.90
C GLY A 127 9.29 -14.80 -15.96
N TYR A 128 9.63 -13.57 -15.56
CA TYR A 128 10.77 -13.28 -14.68
C TYR A 128 10.36 -13.26 -13.20
N ARG A 129 11.35 -13.19 -12.31
CA ARG A 129 11.13 -13.05 -10.86
C ARG A 129 11.38 -11.62 -10.39
N SER A 130 10.61 -11.19 -9.40
CA SER A 130 10.94 -10.07 -8.54
C SER A 130 11.49 -10.62 -7.23
N VAL A 131 12.64 -10.13 -6.78
CA VAL A 131 13.30 -10.62 -5.55
C VAL A 131 13.50 -9.50 -4.55
N LEU A 132 13.64 -9.86 -3.29
CA LEU A 132 13.96 -8.94 -2.19
C LEU A 132 15.38 -9.23 -1.71
N ASP A 133 16.24 -8.22 -1.73
CA ASP A 133 17.60 -8.30 -1.21
C ASP A 133 17.67 -7.56 0.15
N ARG A 134 18.07 -8.31 1.19
CA ARG A 134 18.18 -7.84 2.58
C ARG A 134 19.47 -7.07 2.86
N ASP A 135 20.48 -7.25 2.03
CA ASP A 135 21.74 -6.50 2.13
C ASP A 135 21.66 -5.17 1.38
N ALA A 136 20.76 -5.07 0.39
CA ALA A 136 20.42 -3.83 -0.31
C ALA A 136 19.51 -2.91 0.55
N LYS A 137 20.06 -2.33 1.62
CA LYS A 137 19.28 -1.54 2.58
C LYS A 137 18.98 -0.12 2.09
N VAL A 138 17.83 0.40 2.52
CA VAL A 138 17.44 1.80 2.38
C VAL A 138 16.75 2.28 3.65
N HIS A 139 17.11 3.48 4.12
CA HIS A 139 16.55 4.07 5.33
C HIS A 139 15.53 5.17 4.98
N ASP A 140 14.32 5.09 5.55
CA ASP A 140 13.32 6.15 5.42
C ASP A 140 12.62 6.43 6.77
N ALA A 141 12.01 7.60 6.88
CA ALA A 141 11.30 8.04 8.06
C ALA A 141 9.82 7.61 8.05
N TRP A 142 9.29 7.20 9.20
CA TRP A 142 7.86 6.92 9.36
C TRP A 142 7.03 8.22 9.31
N PRO A 143 5.78 8.19 8.78
CA PRO A 143 4.88 9.35 8.82
C PRO A 143 4.70 9.92 10.24
N LYS A 144 4.76 11.24 10.39
CA LYS A 144 4.73 11.93 11.70
C LYS A 144 3.32 12.07 12.30
N THR A 145 2.25 11.80 11.53
CA THR A 145 0.87 12.07 11.97
C THR A 145 -0.12 11.01 11.47
N ALA A 146 -1.08 10.63 12.32
CA ALA A 146 -2.10 9.62 12.01
C ALA A 146 -2.98 9.98 10.80
N ASN A 147 -3.27 11.27 10.57
CA ASN A 147 -4.03 11.71 9.40
C ASN A 147 -3.24 11.53 8.09
N ASP A 148 -1.93 11.74 8.13
CA ASP A 148 -1.05 11.51 6.97
C ASP A 148 -0.97 10.03 6.64
N GLU A 149 -0.91 9.19 7.66
CA GLU A 149 -0.97 7.74 7.52
C GLU A 149 -2.32 7.29 6.94
N PHE A 150 -3.44 7.81 7.45
CA PHE A 150 -4.76 7.52 6.90
C PHE A 150 -4.85 7.89 5.42
N ARG A 151 -4.45 9.10 5.04
CA ARG A 151 -4.42 9.55 3.63
C ARG A 151 -3.54 8.66 2.76
N ARG A 152 -2.35 8.29 3.25
CA ARG A 152 -1.45 7.36 2.57
C ARG A 152 -2.11 5.99 2.36
N LYS A 153 -2.76 5.42 3.39
CA LYS A 153 -3.45 4.12 3.30
C LYS A 153 -4.61 4.17 2.32
N VAL A 154 -5.45 5.20 2.37
CA VAL A 154 -6.55 5.38 1.40
C VAL A 154 -6.02 5.43 -0.02
N ARG A 155 -4.92 6.18 -0.28
CA ARG A 155 -4.28 6.23 -1.60
C ARG A 155 -3.80 4.85 -2.06
N THR A 156 -3.10 4.10 -1.20
CA THR A 156 -2.61 2.76 -1.54
C THR A 156 -3.76 1.79 -1.81
N LEU A 157 -4.82 1.83 -0.99
CA LEU A 157 -5.99 0.96 -1.14
C LEU A 157 -6.82 1.34 -2.39
N ALA A 158 -6.93 2.62 -2.72
CA ALA A 158 -7.57 3.06 -3.97
C ALA A 158 -6.77 2.61 -5.19
N GLY A 159 -5.44 2.69 -5.09
CA GLY A 159 -4.51 2.19 -6.10
C GLY A 159 -4.64 0.69 -6.35
N ASN A 160 -4.99 -0.11 -5.33
CA ASN A 160 -5.25 -1.54 -5.50
C ASN A 160 -6.45 -1.80 -6.43
N TYR A 161 -7.54 -1.04 -6.29
CA TYR A 161 -8.68 -1.13 -7.22
C TYR A 161 -8.31 -0.67 -8.63
N GLN A 162 -7.50 0.40 -8.74
CA GLN A 162 -6.95 0.85 -10.03
C GLN A 162 -6.11 -0.26 -10.68
N LEU A 163 -5.29 -0.95 -9.90
CA LEU A 163 -4.44 -2.03 -10.38
C LEU A 163 -5.26 -3.20 -10.95
N MET A 164 -6.41 -3.53 -10.34
CA MET A 164 -7.34 -4.52 -10.91
C MET A 164 -7.88 -4.10 -12.27
N GLN A 165 -8.15 -2.80 -12.48
CA GLN A 165 -8.61 -2.29 -13.77
C GLN A 165 -7.50 -2.27 -14.83
N LEU A 166 -6.30 -1.81 -14.45
CA LEU A 166 -5.16 -1.71 -15.36
C LEU A 166 -4.58 -3.08 -15.73
N ALA A 167 -4.70 -4.06 -14.84
CA ALA A 167 -4.14 -5.39 -14.99
C ALA A 167 -5.16 -6.49 -14.58
N PRO A 168 -6.25 -6.70 -15.34
CA PRO A 168 -7.30 -7.67 -14.98
C PRO A 168 -6.80 -9.11 -14.86
N TRP A 169 -5.71 -9.44 -15.55
CA TRP A 169 -5.05 -10.75 -15.48
C TRP A 169 -4.61 -11.12 -14.05
N LEU A 170 -4.44 -10.13 -13.15
CA LEU A 170 -4.10 -10.35 -11.75
C LEU A 170 -5.17 -11.11 -10.96
N LEU A 171 -6.43 -11.06 -11.42
CA LEU A 171 -7.56 -11.74 -10.77
C LEU A 171 -7.71 -13.20 -11.22
N GLY A 172 -7.09 -13.58 -12.34
CA GLY A 172 -7.23 -14.91 -12.93
C GLY A 172 -6.46 -15.99 -12.17
N PRO A 173 -6.95 -17.24 -12.16
CA PRO A 173 -6.29 -18.36 -11.48
C PRO A 173 -4.98 -18.79 -12.15
N ARG A 174 -4.75 -18.37 -13.41
CA ARG A 174 -3.51 -18.64 -14.16
C ARG A 174 -2.34 -17.76 -13.71
N ASN A 175 -2.60 -16.76 -12.87
CA ASN A 175 -1.54 -15.95 -12.30
C ASN A 175 -0.80 -16.75 -11.22
N ARG A 176 0.51 -16.97 -11.41
CA ARG A 176 1.36 -17.64 -10.41
C ARG A 176 1.39 -16.93 -9.04
N LEU A 177 1.07 -15.64 -9.01
CA LEU A 177 0.95 -14.85 -7.78
C LEU A 177 -0.48 -14.78 -7.23
N ALA A 178 -1.43 -15.59 -7.75
CA ALA A 178 -2.84 -15.51 -7.38
C ALA A 178 -3.04 -15.70 -5.87
N LEU A 179 -2.37 -16.69 -5.27
CA LEU A 179 -2.52 -16.96 -3.83
C LEU A 179 -2.07 -15.76 -3.00
N GLN A 180 -0.91 -15.18 -3.30
CA GLN A 180 -0.40 -13.99 -2.61
C GLN A 180 -1.38 -12.82 -2.78
N LEU A 181 -1.83 -12.54 -4.01
CA LEU A 181 -2.74 -11.43 -4.30
C LEU A 181 -4.07 -11.55 -3.56
N TRP A 182 -4.70 -12.72 -3.63
CA TRP A 182 -5.99 -12.95 -2.99
C TRP A 182 -5.89 -12.86 -1.47
N SER A 183 -4.92 -13.57 -0.88
CA SER A 183 -4.75 -13.61 0.58
C SER A 183 -4.31 -12.27 1.18
N HIS A 184 -3.32 -11.60 0.56
CA HIS A 184 -2.66 -10.45 1.17
C HIS A 184 -3.22 -9.09 0.71
N LYS A 185 -3.87 -9.01 -0.47
CA LYS A 185 -4.37 -7.75 -1.02
C LYS A 185 -5.89 -7.73 -1.20
N TRP A 186 -6.46 -8.71 -1.91
CA TRP A 186 -7.87 -8.64 -2.31
C TRP A 186 -8.84 -8.91 -1.16
N LEU A 187 -8.60 -9.95 -0.36
CA LEU A 187 -9.44 -10.22 0.82
C LEU A 187 -9.44 -9.03 1.79
N ARG A 188 -8.29 -8.35 1.95
CA ARG A 188 -8.16 -7.15 2.79
C ARG A 188 -9.10 -6.01 2.36
N LEU A 189 -9.45 -5.92 1.08
CA LEU A 189 -10.42 -4.95 0.56
C LEU A 189 -11.89 -5.35 0.85
N LEU A 190 -12.15 -6.65 1.05
CA LEU A 190 -13.48 -7.18 1.34
C LEU A 190 -13.84 -7.15 2.84
N VAL A 191 -12.84 -7.27 3.73
CA VAL A 191 -13.02 -7.24 5.19
C VAL A 191 -13.97 -6.13 5.69
N PRO A 192 -13.86 -4.84 5.27
CA PRO A 192 -14.75 -3.80 5.78
C PRO A 192 -16.24 -4.04 5.49
N PHE A 193 -16.57 -4.81 4.44
CA PHE A 193 -17.95 -5.16 4.09
C PHE A 193 -18.41 -6.45 4.78
N CYS A 194 -17.50 -7.41 4.95
CA CYS A 194 -17.78 -8.64 5.67
C CYS A 194 -18.04 -8.41 7.16
N LEU A 195 -17.33 -7.46 7.80
CA LEU A 195 -17.44 -7.21 9.24
C LEU A 195 -18.86 -6.84 9.71
N PRO A 196 -19.58 -5.87 9.08
CA PRO A 196 -20.98 -5.62 9.38
C PRO A 196 -21.89 -6.83 9.15
N VAL A 197 -21.65 -7.59 8.07
CA VAL A 197 -22.42 -8.81 7.76
C VAL A 197 -22.26 -9.85 8.86
N VAL A 198 -21.02 -10.08 9.33
CA VAL A 198 -20.74 -10.99 10.45
C VAL A 198 -21.43 -10.52 11.73
N LEU A 199 -21.41 -9.23 12.03
CA LEU A 199 -22.08 -8.70 13.21
C LEU A 199 -23.60 -8.94 13.14
N ILE A 200 -24.23 -8.55 12.03
CA ILE A 200 -25.67 -8.71 11.83
C ILE A 200 -26.06 -10.18 11.90
N ALA A 201 -25.34 -11.05 11.19
CA ALA A 201 -25.59 -12.48 11.22
C ALA A 201 -25.47 -13.05 12.63
N SER A 202 -24.41 -12.67 13.37
CA SER A 202 -24.20 -13.14 14.74
C SER A 202 -25.29 -12.66 15.69
N VAL A 203 -25.76 -11.42 15.58
CA VAL A 203 -26.87 -10.90 16.40
C VAL A 203 -28.19 -11.60 16.11
N VAL A 204 -28.47 -11.91 14.84
CA VAL A 204 -29.68 -12.66 14.46
C VAL A 204 -29.62 -14.09 15.02
N LEU A 205 -28.48 -14.76 14.87
CA LEU A 205 -28.25 -16.14 15.34
C LEU A 205 -28.15 -16.25 16.88
N ALA A 206 -27.80 -15.16 17.57
CA ALA A 206 -27.72 -15.10 19.03
C ALA A 206 -29.06 -15.46 19.71
N ARG A 207 -30.18 -15.29 19.02
CA ARG A 207 -31.52 -15.69 19.50
C ARG A 207 -31.67 -17.20 19.66
N THR A 208 -30.88 -17.98 18.93
CA THR A 208 -31.00 -19.45 18.87
C THR A 208 -29.82 -20.15 19.52
N SER A 209 -28.64 -19.52 19.59
CA SER A 209 -27.44 -20.11 20.16
C SER A 209 -26.60 -19.09 20.93
N TRP A 210 -26.20 -19.48 22.14
CA TRP A 210 -25.37 -18.67 23.04
C TRP A 210 -23.98 -18.40 22.44
N VAL A 211 -23.47 -19.27 21.56
CA VAL A 211 -22.17 -19.09 20.90
C VAL A 211 -22.18 -17.81 20.06
N PHE A 212 -23.24 -17.58 19.26
CA PHE A 212 -23.37 -16.37 18.46
C PHE A 212 -23.64 -15.14 19.32
N ALA A 213 -24.29 -15.30 20.48
CA ALA A 213 -24.42 -14.22 21.47
C ALA A 213 -23.04 -13.77 21.96
N VAL A 214 -22.17 -14.71 22.36
CA VAL A 214 -20.79 -14.42 22.78
C VAL A 214 -19.99 -13.77 21.65
N LEU A 215 -20.06 -14.29 20.42
CA LEU A 215 -19.34 -13.71 19.28
C LEU A 215 -19.79 -12.27 18.98
N SER A 216 -21.10 -12.01 18.99
CA SER A 216 -21.64 -10.67 18.78
C SER A 216 -21.22 -9.70 19.89
N ALA A 217 -21.24 -10.14 21.15
CA ALA A 217 -20.77 -9.37 22.30
C ALA A 217 -19.28 -9.04 22.19
N LEU A 218 -18.44 -10.02 21.84
CA LEU A 218 -17.00 -9.81 21.63
C LEU A 218 -16.73 -8.79 20.52
N GLN A 219 -17.46 -8.86 19.41
CA GLN A 219 -17.32 -7.93 18.29
C GLN A 219 -17.74 -6.50 18.68
N ILE A 220 -18.84 -6.36 19.44
CA ILE A 220 -19.28 -5.06 19.97
C ILE A 220 -18.24 -4.49 20.95
N ILE A 221 -17.75 -5.31 21.88
CA ILE A 221 -16.71 -4.91 22.84
C ILE A 221 -15.44 -4.47 22.10
N PHE A 222 -15.05 -5.17 21.04
CA PHE A 222 -13.91 -4.80 20.21
C PHE A 222 -14.08 -3.41 19.57
N TYR A 223 -15.27 -3.11 19.01
CA TYR A 223 -15.55 -1.79 18.45
C TYR A 223 -15.63 -0.70 19.50
N LEU A 224 -16.23 -0.98 20.66
CA LEU A 224 -16.24 -0.06 21.79
C LEU A 224 -14.83 0.21 22.32
N ALA A 225 -13.97 -0.81 22.41
CA ALA A 225 -12.58 -0.66 22.80
C ALA A 225 -11.80 0.22 21.80
N ALA A 226 -12.00 0.02 20.49
CA ALA A 226 -11.38 0.85 19.46
C ALA A 226 -11.82 2.33 19.53
N TRP A 227 -13.05 2.59 19.95
CA TRP A 227 -13.59 3.94 20.07
C TRP A 227 -13.21 4.60 21.40
N VAL A 228 -13.48 3.95 22.53
CA VAL A 228 -13.30 4.53 23.88
C VAL A 228 -11.85 4.50 24.32
N GLY A 229 -11.10 3.44 23.99
CA GLY A 229 -9.78 3.19 24.56
C GLY A 229 -8.74 4.31 24.41
N PRO A 230 -8.66 5.05 23.27
CA PRO A 230 -7.78 6.21 23.15
C PRO A 230 -8.12 7.37 24.11
N ARG A 231 -9.35 7.42 24.63
CA ARG A 231 -9.83 8.44 25.58
C ARG A 231 -9.60 8.04 27.03
N VAL A 232 -9.19 6.79 27.29
CA VAL A 232 -8.93 6.28 28.63
C VAL A 232 -7.49 6.63 29.02
N PRO A 233 -7.22 7.20 30.21
CA PRO A 233 -5.87 7.58 30.62
C PRO A 233 -4.94 6.39 30.91
N ASN A 234 -5.48 5.19 31.17
CA ASN A 234 -4.70 3.98 31.46
C ASN A 234 -3.86 3.52 30.26
N LEU A 235 -2.54 3.41 30.47
CA LEU A 235 -1.56 3.06 29.43
C LEU A 235 -1.77 1.66 28.82
N ILE A 236 -2.18 0.67 29.61
CA ILE A 236 -2.42 -0.70 29.13
C ILE A 236 -3.66 -0.72 28.24
N VAL A 237 -4.74 -0.07 28.68
CA VAL A 237 -5.97 0.06 27.90
C VAL A 237 -5.70 0.79 26.58
N ARG A 238 -4.90 1.87 26.59
CA ARG A 238 -4.48 2.59 25.38
C ARG A 238 -3.67 1.72 24.42
N LYS A 239 -2.77 0.87 24.92
CA LYS A 239 -1.97 -0.03 24.06
C LYS A 239 -2.83 -1.09 23.38
N VAL A 240 -3.70 -1.77 24.14
CA VAL A 240 -4.58 -2.83 23.60
C VAL A 240 -5.61 -2.24 22.63
N SER A 241 -6.23 -1.12 23.02
CA SER A 241 -7.18 -0.43 22.13
C SER A 241 -6.53 0.19 20.90
N GLY A 242 -5.24 0.54 20.95
CA GLY A 242 -4.48 1.04 19.79
C GLY A 242 -4.44 0.05 18.62
N VAL A 243 -4.34 -1.26 18.91
CA VAL A 243 -4.42 -2.31 17.87
C VAL A 243 -5.80 -2.35 17.24
N ALA A 244 -6.86 -2.34 18.07
CA ALA A 244 -8.24 -2.33 17.61
C ALA A 244 -8.55 -1.07 16.79
N GLN A 245 -8.05 0.09 17.22
CA GLN A 245 -8.17 1.37 16.53
C GLN A 245 -7.47 1.33 15.18
N ALA A 246 -6.22 0.85 15.11
CA ALA A 246 -5.47 0.73 13.85
C ALA A 246 -6.20 -0.20 12.86
N PHE A 247 -6.75 -1.32 13.34
CA PHE A 247 -7.55 -2.23 12.54
C PHE A 247 -8.83 -1.57 12.01
N CYS A 248 -9.61 -0.91 12.86
CA CYS A 248 -10.82 -0.19 12.45
C CYS A 248 -10.51 0.95 11.47
N MET A 249 -9.43 1.71 11.72
CA MET A 249 -8.96 2.77 10.84
C MET A 249 -8.60 2.22 9.44
N LEU A 250 -7.90 1.09 9.37
CA LEU A 250 -7.53 0.48 8.09
C LEU A 250 -8.76 0.00 7.29
N ASN A 251 -9.73 -0.61 7.97
CA ASN A 251 -10.98 -1.03 7.35
C ASN A 251 -11.82 0.17 6.87
N TYR A 252 -11.90 1.21 7.70
CA TYR A 252 -12.53 2.47 7.30
C TYR A 252 -11.83 3.10 6.09
N ALA A 253 -10.49 3.11 6.08
CA ALA A 253 -9.70 3.58 4.94
C ALA A 253 -9.98 2.78 3.66
N ALA A 254 -10.19 1.46 3.76
CA ALA A 254 -10.54 0.60 2.62
C ALA A 254 -11.93 0.91 2.05
N ALA A 255 -12.93 1.15 2.91
CA ALA A 255 -14.26 1.58 2.49
C ALA A 255 -14.23 2.96 1.80
N VAL A 256 -13.53 3.92 2.41
CA VAL A 256 -13.34 5.27 1.84
C VAL A 256 -12.56 5.21 0.52
N ALA A 257 -11.57 4.32 0.41
CA ALA A 257 -10.83 4.11 -0.82
C ALA A 257 -11.72 3.61 -1.96
N LEU A 258 -12.62 2.66 -1.71
CA LEU A 258 -13.59 2.21 -2.71
C LEU A 258 -14.50 3.35 -3.16
N HIS A 259 -15.06 4.09 -2.21
CA HIS A 259 -15.91 5.24 -2.52
C HIS A 259 -15.17 6.26 -3.38
N ARG A 260 -13.95 6.68 -2.98
CA ARG A 260 -13.15 7.63 -3.76
C ARG A 260 -12.80 7.07 -5.14
N PHE A 261 -12.51 5.78 -5.25
CA PHE A 261 -12.22 5.16 -6.53
C PHE A 261 -13.42 5.19 -7.49
N LEU A 262 -14.63 4.92 -7.00
CA LEU A 262 -15.84 4.90 -7.82
C LEU A 262 -16.35 6.29 -8.20
N PHE A 263 -16.23 7.27 -7.30
CA PHE A 263 -16.88 8.58 -7.45
C PHE A 263 -15.93 9.72 -7.85
N THR A 264 -14.61 9.51 -7.84
CA THR A 264 -13.67 10.54 -8.31
C THR A 264 -13.61 10.53 -9.84
N ARG A 265 -13.99 11.66 -10.45
CA ARG A 265 -13.81 11.89 -11.89
C ARG A 265 -12.42 12.47 -12.14
N GLY A 266 -11.69 11.94 -13.13
CA GLY A 266 -10.33 12.36 -13.45
C GLY A 266 -9.26 11.44 -12.85
N PRO A 267 -7.97 11.77 -13.01
CA PRO A 267 -6.89 10.89 -12.59
C PRO A 267 -6.86 10.76 -11.06
N LEU A 268 -6.78 9.52 -10.57
CA LEU A 268 -6.93 9.19 -9.15
C LEU A 268 -5.87 9.86 -8.23
N TRP A 269 -4.75 10.36 -8.75
CA TRP A 269 -3.84 11.20 -7.95
C TRP A 269 -4.45 12.55 -7.55
N GLN A 270 -5.47 13.04 -8.26
CA GLN A 270 -6.22 14.28 -7.98
C GLN A 270 -7.24 14.13 -6.86
N ILE A 271 -7.49 12.92 -6.33
CA ILE A 271 -8.29 12.68 -5.12
C ILE A 271 -7.87 13.59 -3.93
N TRP A 272 -6.67 14.16 -4.01
CA TRP A 272 -5.99 14.93 -2.97
C TRP A 272 -5.61 16.35 -3.39
N GLY A 273 -5.96 16.78 -4.61
CA GLY A 273 -6.00 18.20 -4.91
C GLY A 273 -7.05 18.83 -4.00
N ALA A 274 -6.75 19.97 -3.38
CA ALA A 274 -7.80 20.80 -2.77
C ALA A 274 -8.97 20.92 -3.76
N PRO A 275 -10.23 21.02 -3.30
CA PRO A 275 -11.34 21.27 -4.22
C PRO A 275 -10.89 22.43 -5.11
N GLN A 276 -10.87 22.19 -6.42
CA GLN A 276 -10.68 23.28 -7.36
C GLN A 276 -11.78 24.26 -7.01
N VAL A 277 -11.40 25.37 -6.38
CA VAL A 277 -12.25 26.55 -6.33
C VAL A 277 -12.59 26.78 -7.78
N THR A 278 -13.82 26.45 -8.12
CA THR A 278 -14.41 26.66 -9.43
C THR A 278 -13.95 28.02 -9.89
N THR A 279 -13.10 28.05 -10.91
CA THR A 279 -12.71 29.24 -11.65
C THR A 279 -13.93 29.70 -12.45
N ALA A 280 -14.98 30.08 -11.73
CA ALA A 280 -16.15 30.80 -12.23
C ALA A 280 -16.00 32.32 -12.06
N ALA A 281 -14.83 32.80 -11.64
CA ALA A 281 -14.56 34.21 -11.37
C ALA A 281 -13.50 34.85 -12.31
N ARG A 282 -13.32 34.31 -13.52
CA ARG A 282 -12.45 34.93 -14.55
C ARG A 282 -13.12 35.15 -15.91
N ALA A 283 -14.45 35.11 -15.96
CA ALA A 283 -15.24 35.47 -17.14
C ALA A 283 -16.17 36.69 -16.91
N ALA A 284 -15.94 37.45 -15.84
CA ALA A 284 -16.60 38.74 -15.59
C ALA A 284 -15.50 39.74 -15.19
N GLY A 285 -14.99 40.49 -16.16
CA GLY A 285 -13.90 41.44 -15.93
C GLY A 285 -13.08 41.84 -17.17
N SER A 286 -13.54 41.48 -18.38
CA SER A 286 -13.07 42.08 -19.63
C SER A 286 -14.29 42.44 -20.48
N GLY A 287 -14.93 43.56 -20.11
CA GLY A 287 -16.11 44.06 -20.80
C GLY A 287 -16.55 45.37 -20.16
N GLN A 288 -16.12 46.46 -20.80
CA GLN A 288 -16.36 47.89 -20.52
C GLN A 288 -15.42 48.54 -19.51
#